data_AF-A0A561VC49-F1
#
_entry.id   AF-A0A561VC49-F1
#
_cell.length_a   1.000
_cell.length_b   1.000
_cell.length_c   1.000
_cell.angle_alpha   90.00
_cell.angle_beta   90.00
_cell.angle_gamma   90.00
#
_symmetry.space_group_name_H-M   'P 1'
#
loop_
_entity.id
_entity.type
_entity.pdbx_description
1 polymer ?
#
loop_
_entity_poly.entity_id
_entity_poly.type
_entity_poly.pdbx_seq_one_letter_code
_entity_poly.pdbx_strand_id
1 'polypeptide(L)'
;MTKLSGREIAEQAPDGWVYLLGGLQTRLRTGNFAAGLALLNAIAAAAEEMDHHPDLDLRYTYLDVRTTSHDVGRVTGRDLRLAGTISDLAARAGVTPERAGLAVLELALDTPAADRVAPFWAAVLGMEQRDHDGVNDEVRDAAGRLPAVWFQRSGSQEPRQRWHPDLWVDPSEVRPRIDAALAAGGTLVSDADAPRFWVLADPEGNRVCLCTWQDRG
;
A
#
# COMPACT_ATOMS: atom_id res chain seq x y z
N MET A 1 -22.14 -6.00 9.81
CA MET A 1 -22.17 -4.67 9.18
C MET A 1 -22.19 -4.83 7.67
N THR A 2 -22.95 -4.03 6.92
CA THR A 2 -23.10 -4.21 5.46
C THR A 2 -21.90 -3.63 4.72
N LYS A 3 -21.30 -4.43 3.82
CA LYS A 3 -20.23 -4.01 2.89
C LYS A 3 -20.83 -3.05 1.86
N LEU A 4 -20.15 -1.94 1.56
CA LEU A 4 -20.58 -1.00 0.52
C LEU A 4 -19.84 -1.27 -0.80
N SER A 5 -20.54 -1.11 -1.92
CA SER A 5 -19.93 -1.10 -3.26
C SER A 5 -19.20 0.21 -3.53
N GLY A 6 -18.26 0.20 -4.49
CA GLY A 6 -17.55 1.42 -4.89
C GLY A 6 -18.48 2.54 -5.37
N ARG A 7 -19.61 2.18 -6.00
CA ARG A 7 -20.65 3.13 -6.42
C ARG A 7 -21.35 3.76 -5.23
N GLU A 8 -21.81 2.96 -4.27
CA GLU A 8 -22.46 3.47 -3.06
C GLU A 8 -21.52 4.39 -2.26
N ILE A 9 -20.24 4.03 -2.18
CA ILE A 9 -19.23 4.88 -1.52
C ILE A 9 -19.08 6.19 -2.27
N ALA A 10 -18.94 6.18 -3.60
CA ALA A 10 -18.81 7.39 -4.40
C ALA A 10 -20.03 8.31 -4.32
N GLU A 11 -21.24 7.75 -4.20
CA GLU A 11 -22.50 8.50 -4.08
C GLU A 11 -22.72 9.08 -2.67
N GLN A 12 -22.18 8.45 -1.63
CA GLN A 12 -22.42 8.83 -0.23
C GLN A 12 -21.24 9.53 0.46
N ALA A 13 -20.03 9.45 -0.12
CA ALA A 13 -18.84 10.06 0.46
C ALA A 13 -18.97 11.60 0.48
N PRO A 14 -18.46 12.28 1.52
CA PRO A 14 -18.45 13.74 1.55
C PRO A 14 -17.63 14.32 0.38
N ASP A 15 -17.92 15.58 0.04
CA ASP A 15 -17.14 16.30 -0.98
C ASP A 15 -15.65 16.30 -0.62
N GLY A 16 -14.80 16.11 -1.64
CA GLY A 16 -13.36 15.99 -1.44
C GLY A 16 -12.84 14.59 -1.06
N TRP A 17 -13.71 13.59 -0.87
CA TRP A 17 -13.30 12.21 -0.56
C TRP A 17 -13.43 11.24 -1.73
N VAL A 18 -12.42 10.40 -1.94
CA VAL A 18 -12.36 9.44 -3.06
C VAL A 18 -12.16 8.00 -2.55
N TYR A 19 -12.86 7.05 -3.17
CA TYR A 19 -12.63 5.62 -2.92
C TYR A 19 -11.51 5.12 -3.84
N LEU A 20 -10.39 4.70 -3.24
CA LEU A 20 -9.21 4.18 -3.94
C LEU A 20 -8.73 2.91 -3.26
N LEU A 21 -8.65 1.82 -4.04
CA LEU A 21 -8.11 0.52 -3.66
C LEU A 21 -8.47 0.07 -2.22
N GLY A 22 -9.76 -0.07 -1.96
CA GLY A 22 -10.28 -0.58 -0.69
C GLY A 22 -10.31 0.42 0.47
N GLY A 23 -9.88 1.67 0.27
CA GLY A 23 -9.97 2.72 1.29
C GLY A 23 -10.68 3.97 0.81
N LEU A 24 -11.36 4.67 1.72
CA LEU A 24 -11.92 5.99 1.48
C LEU A 24 -10.91 7.05 1.93
N GLN A 25 -10.54 7.97 1.05
CA GLN A 25 -9.37 8.84 1.23
C GLN A 25 -9.65 10.31 0.95
N THR A 26 -8.93 11.20 1.63
CA THR A 26 -8.88 12.63 1.31
C THR A 26 -7.50 13.21 1.66
N ARG A 27 -7.14 14.34 1.04
CA ARG A 27 -6.00 15.17 1.40
C ARG A 27 -6.49 16.49 1.99
N LEU A 28 -6.03 16.82 3.18
CA LEU A 28 -6.33 18.06 3.88
C LEU A 28 -5.12 19.01 3.75
N ARG A 29 -5.22 20.06 2.93
CA ARG A 29 -4.13 21.04 2.72
C ARG A 29 -4.03 22.03 3.88
N THR A 30 -3.28 21.66 4.90
CA THR A 30 -3.13 22.44 6.15
C THR A 30 -2.16 23.62 6.00
N GLY A 31 -1.35 23.65 4.94
CA GLY A 31 -0.42 24.73 4.60
C GLY A 31 0.85 24.78 5.45
N ASN A 32 0.80 24.32 6.71
CA ASN A 32 1.96 24.16 7.56
C ASN A 32 1.79 22.99 8.55
N PHE A 33 2.91 22.56 9.12
CA PHE A 33 2.96 21.37 9.96
C PHE A 33 2.17 21.53 11.27
N ALA A 34 2.22 22.71 11.90
CA ALA A 34 1.54 22.94 13.18
C ALA A 34 0.01 22.90 13.03
N ALA A 35 -0.52 23.50 11.95
CA ALA A 35 -1.94 23.41 11.61
C ALA A 35 -2.35 21.96 11.30
N GLY A 36 -1.50 21.21 10.59
CA GLY A 36 -1.74 19.80 10.32
C GLY A 36 -1.77 18.94 11.58
N LEU A 37 -0.84 19.15 12.51
CA LEU A 37 -0.81 18.45 13.79
C LEU A 37 -2.04 18.78 14.67
N ALA A 38 -2.47 20.04 14.69
CA ALA A 38 -3.66 20.44 15.44
C ALA A 38 -4.93 19.75 14.89
N LEU A 39 -5.08 19.70 13.57
CA LEU A 39 -6.19 19.00 12.91
C LEU A 39 -6.10 17.48 13.13
N LEU A 40 -4.90 16.89 13.02
CA LEU A 40 -4.65 15.47 13.32
C LEU A 40 -5.09 15.11 14.74
N ASN A 41 -4.76 15.91 15.74
CA ASN A 41 -5.17 15.66 17.13
C ASN A 41 -6.69 15.69 17.31
N ALA A 42 -7.37 16.62 16.64
CA ALA A 42 -8.83 16.68 16.68
C ALA A 42 -9.47 15.45 16.00
N ILE A 43 -8.91 15.00 14.87
CA ILE A 43 -9.34 13.79 14.18
C ILE A 43 -9.11 12.56 15.06
N ALA A 44 -7.95 12.45 15.70
CA ALA A 44 -7.63 11.33 16.58
C ALA A 44 -8.58 11.23 17.78
N ALA A 45 -8.92 12.36 18.42
CA ALA A 45 -9.89 12.40 19.50
C ALA A 45 -11.28 11.92 19.03
N ALA A 46 -11.75 12.41 17.88
CA ALA A 46 -13.03 11.99 17.33
C ALA A 46 -13.03 10.50 16.91
N ALA A 47 -11.94 10.02 16.33
CA ALA A 47 -11.78 8.62 15.96
C ALA A 47 -11.85 7.69 17.18
N GLU A 48 -11.23 8.09 18.30
CA GLU A 48 -11.29 7.35 19.57
C GLU A 48 -12.71 7.31 20.15
N GLU A 49 -13.43 8.45 20.15
CA GLU A 49 -14.83 8.50 20.57
C GLU A 49 -15.73 7.61 19.71
N MET A 50 -15.38 7.43 18.44
CA MET A 50 -16.11 6.62 17.47
C MET A 50 -15.71 5.13 17.47
N ASP A 51 -14.65 4.75 18.21
CA ASP A 51 -14.02 3.42 18.15
C ASP A 51 -13.78 2.97 16.69
N HIS A 52 -13.26 3.88 15.87
CA HIS A 52 -12.99 3.65 14.45
C HIS A 52 -11.88 4.59 13.98
N HIS A 53 -10.71 4.03 13.71
CA HIS A 53 -9.48 4.81 13.50
C HIS A 53 -9.08 4.87 12.02
N PRO A 54 -8.76 6.06 11.48
CA PRO A 54 -8.17 6.19 10.16
C PRO A 54 -6.64 6.03 10.19
N ASP A 55 -6.06 5.68 9.05
CA ASP A 55 -4.64 5.86 8.78
C ASP A 55 -4.38 7.35 8.44
N LEU A 56 -3.37 7.95 9.10
CA LEU A 56 -3.06 9.37 9.00
C LEU A 56 -1.58 9.57 8.62
N ASP A 57 -1.32 10.26 7.51
CA ASP A 57 0.03 10.63 7.07
C ASP A 57 0.20 12.16 7.09
N LEU A 58 0.83 12.65 8.15
CA LEU A 58 1.11 14.08 8.34
C LEU A 58 2.39 14.48 7.60
N ARG A 59 2.23 15.34 6.59
CA ARG A 59 3.32 15.96 5.83
C ARG A 59 3.40 17.44 6.12
N TYR A 60 4.47 18.09 5.63
CA TYR A 60 4.75 19.49 5.95
C TYR A 60 3.58 20.44 5.67
N THR A 61 2.87 20.27 4.56
CA THR A 61 1.78 21.18 4.15
C THR A 61 0.43 20.51 3.99
N TYR A 62 0.31 19.23 4.30
CA TYR A 62 -0.92 18.48 4.16
C TYR A 62 -0.99 17.28 5.10
N LEU A 63 -2.21 16.82 5.37
CA LEU A 63 -2.51 15.59 6.07
C LEU A 63 -3.31 14.69 5.12
N ASP A 64 -2.77 13.54 4.78
CA ASP A 64 -3.51 12.51 4.06
C ASP A 64 -4.26 11.62 5.06
N VAL A 65 -5.52 11.35 4.73
CA VAL A 65 -6.41 10.54 5.56
C VAL A 65 -6.90 9.37 4.71
N ARG A 66 -6.81 8.16 5.25
CA ARG A 66 -7.41 6.96 4.68
C ARG A 66 -8.20 6.25 5.77
N THR A 67 -9.42 5.82 5.47
CA THR A 67 -10.24 5.02 6.38
C THR A 67 -10.74 3.75 5.70
N THR A 68 -10.69 2.64 6.43
CA THR A 68 -11.31 1.37 6.09
C THR A 68 -11.74 0.67 7.37
N SER A 69 -12.78 -0.16 7.33
CA SER A 69 -13.11 -1.05 8.45
C SER A 69 -12.17 -2.25 8.44
N HIS A 70 -11.08 -2.19 9.21
CA HIS A 70 -10.01 -3.20 9.21
C HIS A 70 -10.51 -4.62 9.56
N ASP A 71 -11.47 -4.72 10.48
CA ASP A 71 -12.14 -5.97 10.87
C ASP A 71 -12.95 -6.61 9.72
N VAL A 72 -13.39 -5.80 8.75
CA VAL A 72 -14.13 -6.24 7.56
C VAL A 72 -13.24 -6.29 6.32
N GLY A 73 -12.07 -5.64 6.36
CA GLY A 73 -11.15 -5.48 5.23
C GLY A 73 -11.67 -4.60 4.10
N ARG A 74 -12.74 -3.82 4.32
CA ARG A 74 -13.41 -2.99 3.30
C ARG A 74 -14.05 -1.74 3.91
N VAL A 75 -14.38 -0.77 3.05
CA VAL A 75 -15.16 0.41 3.43
C VAL A 75 -16.60 0.03 3.79
N THR A 76 -17.08 0.53 4.91
CA THR A 76 -18.45 0.36 5.40
C THR A 76 -19.07 1.71 5.77
N GLY A 77 -20.30 1.70 6.31
CA GLY A 77 -20.90 2.93 6.84
C GLY A 77 -20.14 3.58 8.01
N ARG A 78 -19.25 2.86 8.72
CA ARG A 78 -18.37 3.45 9.76
C ARG A 78 -17.42 4.47 9.13
N ASP A 79 -16.83 4.09 8.02
CA ASP A 79 -15.88 4.91 7.25
C ASP A 79 -16.54 6.17 6.69
N LEU A 80 -17.77 6.05 6.15
CA LEU A 80 -18.53 7.20 5.68
C LEU A 80 -18.84 8.19 6.82
N ARG A 81 -19.23 7.68 8.00
CA ARG A 81 -19.49 8.53 9.17
C ARG A 81 -18.23 9.24 9.64
N LEU A 82 -17.12 8.51 9.75
CA LEU A 82 -15.84 9.09 10.14
C LEU A 82 -15.37 10.15 9.13
N ALA A 83 -15.48 9.86 7.83
CA ALA A 83 -15.16 10.83 6.78
C ALA A 83 -16.00 12.11 6.90
N GLY A 84 -17.29 11.99 7.23
CA GLY A 84 -18.15 13.13 7.55
C GLY A 84 -17.63 13.96 8.72
N THR A 85 -17.36 13.32 9.87
CA THR A 85 -16.80 13.98 11.05
C THR A 85 -15.48 14.70 10.76
N ILE A 86 -14.58 14.04 10.01
CA ILE A 86 -13.29 14.63 9.63
C ILE A 86 -13.49 15.84 8.70
N SER A 87 -14.47 15.79 7.80
CA SER A 87 -14.80 16.92 6.93
C SER A 87 -15.30 18.12 7.74
N ASP A 88 -16.12 17.89 8.76
CA ASP A 88 -16.61 18.95 9.65
C ASP A 88 -15.46 19.57 10.47
N LEU A 89 -14.53 18.74 10.97
CA LEU A 89 -13.35 19.22 11.68
C LEU A 89 -12.44 20.05 10.77
N ALA A 90 -12.21 19.58 9.54
CA ALA A 90 -11.43 20.30 8.54
C ALA A 90 -12.08 21.67 8.22
N ALA A 91 -13.40 21.69 8.00
CA ALA A 91 -14.14 22.93 7.75
C ALA A 91 -14.03 23.94 8.90
N ARG A 92 -14.13 23.50 10.16
CA ARG A 92 -13.92 24.38 11.35
C ARG A 92 -12.49 24.93 11.42
N ALA A 93 -11.51 24.18 10.92
CA ALA A 93 -10.12 24.60 10.82
C ALA A 93 -9.83 25.44 9.56
N GLY A 94 -10.82 25.70 8.71
CA GLY A 94 -10.63 26.42 7.44
C GLY A 94 -9.86 25.63 6.38
N VAL A 95 -9.85 24.30 6.48
CA VAL A 95 -9.18 23.38 5.55
C VAL A 95 -10.23 22.65 4.73
N THR A 96 -10.03 22.60 3.41
CA THR A 96 -10.93 21.88 2.50
C THR A 96 -10.39 20.48 2.21
N PRO A 97 -11.22 19.43 2.32
CA PRO A 97 -10.88 18.10 1.81
C PRO A 97 -10.73 18.10 0.28
N GLU A 98 -9.66 17.50 -0.22
CA GLU A 98 -9.35 17.44 -1.65
C GLU A 98 -9.04 16.02 -2.12
N ARG A 99 -9.42 15.75 -3.37
CA ARG A 99 -9.05 14.51 -4.11
C ARG A 99 -7.72 14.68 -4.85
N ALA A 100 -7.33 15.93 -5.11
CA ALA A 100 -6.22 16.26 -5.99
C ALA A 100 -4.87 15.86 -5.36
N GLY A 101 -4.11 15.05 -6.10
CA GLY A 101 -2.80 14.56 -5.66
C GLY A 101 -2.85 13.29 -4.82
N LEU A 102 -4.03 12.70 -4.62
CA LEU A 102 -4.17 11.32 -4.11
C LEU A 102 -4.04 10.35 -5.28
N ALA A 103 -3.26 9.30 -5.07
CA ALA A 103 -3.16 8.16 -5.95
C ALA A 103 -2.75 6.95 -5.12
N VAL A 104 -3.21 5.76 -5.53
CA VAL A 104 -2.72 4.49 -5.01
C VAL A 104 -2.13 3.72 -6.17
N LEU A 105 -0.90 3.27 -6.02
CA LEU A 105 -0.22 2.41 -6.98
C LEU A 105 -0.35 0.96 -6.50
N GLU A 106 -0.73 0.07 -7.41
CA GLU A 106 -0.59 -1.38 -7.29
C GLU A 106 0.22 -1.90 -8.47
N LEU A 107 0.97 -2.98 -8.26
CA LEU A 107 1.77 -3.62 -9.30
C LEU A 107 1.05 -4.89 -9.76
N ALA A 108 0.63 -4.91 -11.02
CA ALA A 108 0.13 -6.13 -11.65
C ALA A 108 1.31 -6.93 -12.21
N LEU A 109 1.47 -8.17 -11.77
CA LEU A 109 2.41 -9.12 -12.37
C LEU A 109 1.63 -10.14 -13.22
N ASP A 110 1.88 -10.13 -14.52
CA ASP A 110 1.26 -11.05 -15.47
C ASP A 110 1.86 -12.45 -15.33
N THR A 111 1.06 -13.42 -14.86
CA THR A 111 1.49 -14.81 -14.72
C THR A 111 0.36 -15.82 -14.99
N PRO A 112 0.65 -16.97 -15.63
CA PRO A 112 -0.28 -18.10 -15.71
C PRO A 112 -0.31 -18.91 -14.40
N ALA A 113 0.62 -18.71 -13.47
CA ALA A 113 0.80 -19.55 -12.27
C ALA A 113 1.15 -18.71 -11.02
N ALA A 114 0.17 -17.94 -10.54
CA ALA A 114 0.31 -17.08 -9.36
C ALA A 114 0.82 -17.83 -8.11
N ASP A 115 0.36 -19.07 -7.92
CA ASP A 115 0.76 -19.96 -6.81
C ASP A 115 2.26 -20.27 -6.79
N ARG A 116 2.92 -20.21 -7.95
CA ARG A 116 4.37 -20.45 -8.05
C ARG A 116 5.19 -19.21 -7.75
N VAL A 117 4.71 -18.02 -8.13
CA VAL A 117 5.49 -16.78 -7.99
C VAL A 117 5.18 -16.02 -6.69
N ALA A 118 3.96 -16.13 -6.16
CA ALA A 118 3.54 -15.38 -4.98
C ALA A 118 4.42 -15.59 -3.74
N PRO A 119 4.87 -16.82 -3.40
CA PRO A 119 5.74 -17.03 -2.25
C PRO A 119 7.08 -16.29 -2.37
N PHE A 120 7.64 -16.21 -3.59
CA PHE A 120 8.86 -15.46 -3.85
C PHE A 120 8.65 -13.97 -3.60
N TRP A 121 7.58 -13.39 -4.15
CA TRP A 121 7.28 -11.96 -4.00
C TRP A 121 6.96 -11.59 -2.55
N ALA A 122 6.23 -12.44 -1.82
CA ALA A 122 6.02 -12.30 -0.38
C ALA A 122 7.38 -12.27 0.38
N ALA A 123 8.25 -13.24 0.10
CA ALA A 123 9.54 -13.36 0.79
C ALA A 123 10.48 -12.19 0.50
N VAL A 124 10.68 -11.84 -0.78
CA VAL A 124 11.64 -10.80 -1.17
C VAL A 124 11.18 -9.42 -0.71
N LEU A 125 9.89 -9.10 -0.88
CA LEU A 125 9.32 -7.81 -0.44
C LEU A 125 9.09 -7.75 1.07
N GLY A 126 9.06 -8.90 1.76
CA GLY A 126 8.75 -8.98 3.19
C GLY A 126 7.28 -8.65 3.44
N MET A 127 6.44 -9.14 2.54
CA MET A 127 5.00 -8.95 2.52
C MET A 127 4.31 -10.27 2.86
N GLU A 128 3.02 -10.17 3.16
CA GLU A 128 2.18 -11.32 3.43
C GLU A 128 1.26 -11.58 2.24
N GLN A 129 1.16 -12.85 1.87
CA GLN A 129 0.15 -13.30 0.95
C GLN A 129 -1.20 -13.35 1.68
N ARG A 130 -2.22 -12.65 1.15
CA ARG A 130 -3.52 -12.46 1.81
C ARG A 130 -4.61 -13.12 0.98
N ASP A 131 -5.42 -13.95 1.64
CA ASP A 131 -6.68 -14.44 1.07
C ASP A 131 -7.71 -13.31 1.13
N HIS A 132 -8.17 -12.87 -0.03
CA HIS A 132 -9.24 -11.88 -0.16
C HIS A 132 -10.46 -12.51 -0.83
N ASP A 133 -11.49 -12.79 -0.03
CA ASP A 133 -12.75 -13.42 -0.46
C ASP A 133 -12.54 -14.78 -1.21
N GLY A 134 -11.56 -15.58 -0.79
CA GLY A 134 -11.26 -16.91 -1.34
C GLY A 134 -10.29 -16.88 -2.52
N VAL A 135 -9.73 -15.72 -2.85
CA VAL A 135 -8.75 -15.52 -3.92
C VAL A 135 -7.43 -15.09 -3.29
N ASN A 136 -6.39 -15.85 -3.58
CA ASN A 136 -5.05 -15.62 -3.04
C ASN A 136 -4.08 -15.13 -4.12
N ASP A 137 -4.48 -14.07 -4.81
CA ASP A 137 -3.83 -13.53 -6.00
C ASP A 137 -3.03 -12.26 -5.72
N GLU A 138 -2.75 -11.92 -4.45
CA GLU A 138 -1.94 -10.76 -4.12
C GLU A 138 -1.05 -10.97 -2.88
N VAL A 139 0.02 -10.18 -2.83
CA VAL A 139 0.86 -9.98 -1.64
C VAL A 139 0.77 -8.52 -1.20
N ARG A 140 0.67 -8.30 0.11
CA ARG A 140 0.48 -6.97 0.71
C ARG A 140 1.45 -6.72 1.86
N ASP A 141 1.88 -5.47 1.97
CA ASP A 141 2.53 -4.97 3.17
C ASP A 141 1.48 -4.75 4.25
N ALA A 142 1.59 -5.46 5.38
CA ALA A 142 0.71 -5.30 6.53
C ALA A 142 0.74 -3.87 7.10
N ALA A 143 1.85 -3.16 6.93
CA ALA A 143 1.99 -1.76 7.34
C ALA A 143 1.50 -0.76 6.28
N GLY A 144 1.09 -1.22 5.09
CA GLY A 144 0.54 -0.37 4.03
C GLY A 144 1.52 0.63 3.39
N ARG A 145 2.83 0.43 3.54
CA ARG A 145 3.86 1.35 3.03
C ARG A 145 4.30 1.04 1.60
N LEU A 146 4.29 -0.23 1.24
CA LEU A 146 4.66 -0.69 -0.09
C LEU A 146 3.41 -0.98 -0.94
N PRO A 147 3.47 -0.77 -2.28
CA PRO A 147 2.35 -1.10 -3.16
C PRO A 147 2.10 -2.61 -3.13
N ALA A 148 0.82 -3.01 -3.18
CA ALA A 148 0.46 -4.42 -3.35
C ALA A 148 0.99 -4.94 -4.69
N VAL A 149 1.37 -6.22 -4.72
CA VAL A 149 1.63 -6.94 -5.98
C VAL A 149 0.51 -7.95 -6.15
N TRP A 150 -0.27 -7.81 -7.22
CA TRP A 150 -1.33 -8.75 -7.58
C TRP A 150 -0.98 -9.50 -8.87
N PHE A 151 -1.48 -10.72 -8.99
CA PHE A 151 -1.10 -11.67 -10.03
C PHE A 151 -2.20 -11.75 -11.09
N GLN A 152 -2.04 -10.95 -12.14
CA GLN A 152 -2.96 -10.94 -13.28
C GLN A 152 -2.77 -12.23 -14.08
N ARG A 153 -3.85 -13.02 -14.19
CA ARG A 153 -3.84 -14.24 -15.01
C ARG A 153 -3.54 -13.88 -16.46
N SER A 154 -2.48 -14.46 -17.02
CA SER A 154 -2.00 -14.20 -18.38
C SER A 154 -1.54 -15.47 -19.10
N GLY A 155 -1.05 -15.32 -20.34
CA GLY A 155 -0.43 -16.40 -21.13
C GLY A 155 1.10 -16.46 -20.95
N SER A 156 1.76 -17.41 -21.61
CA SER A 156 3.19 -17.68 -21.39
C SER A 156 4.18 -16.99 -22.35
N GLN A 157 3.78 -15.89 -23.00
CA GLN A 157 4.56 -15.24 -24.06
C GLN A 157 5.63 -14.29 -23.50
N GLU A 158 6.80 -14.24 -24.14
CA GLU A 158 7.93 -13.36 -23.77
C GLU A 158 8.00 -12.08 -24.63
N PRO A 159 8.59 -10.96 -24.13
CA PRO A 159 9.15 -10.78 -22.79
C PRO A 159 8.12 -10.25 -21.79
N ARG A 160 8.05 -10.86 -20.60
CA ARG A 160 7.03 -10.52 -19.61
C ARG A 160 7.33 -9.29 -18.73
N GLN A 161 8.60 -8.97 -18.52
CA GLN A 161 8.99 -7.83 -17.68
C GLN A 161 10.09 -7.00 -18.36
N ARG A 162 9.86 -5.68 -18.52
CA ARG A 162 10.84 -4.71 -19.04
C ARG A 162 11.28 -3.66 -18.03
N TRP A 163 10.79 -3.78 -16.80
CA TRP A 163 11.13 -2.95 -15.63
C TRP A 163 11.40 -3.90 -14.46
N HIS A 164 12.08 -3.44 -13.42
CA HIS A 164 12.19 -4.18 -12.15
C HIS A 164 12.02 -3.21 -10.98
N PRO A 165 11.47 -3.67 -9.85
CA PRO A 165 11.48 -2.90 -8.62
C PRO A 165 12.85 -2.99 -7.94
N ASP A 166 13.28 -1.86 -7.36
CA ASP A 166 14.41 -1.78 -6.44
C ASP A 166 13.86 -1.77 -5.01
N LEU A 167 14.07 -2.84 -4.26
CA LEU A 167 13.75 -2.89 -2.84
C LEU A 167 14.98 -2.51 -2.02
N TRP A 168 14.89 -1.38 -1.33
CA TRP A 168 15.97 -0.90 -0.47
C TRP A 168 15.79 -1.41 0.95
N VAL A 169 16.83 -2.05 1.47
CA VAL A 169 16.85 -2.63 2.82
C VAL A 169 18.12 -2.26 3.55
N ASP A 170 18.10 -2.40 4.89
CA ASP A 170 19.33 -2.35 5.67
C ASP A 170 20.26 -3.52 5.29
N PRO A 171 21.59 -3.34 5.29
CA PRO A 171 22.53 -4.43 5.05
C PRO A 171 22.27 -5.71 5.87
N SER A 172 21.78 -5.60 7.11
CA SER A 172 21.46 -6.78 7.94
C SER A 172 20.33 -7.63 7.38
N GLU A 173 19.43 -7.03 6.60
CA GLU A 173 18.27 -7.68 6.03
C GLU A 173 18.56 -8.38 4.69
N VAL A 174 19.71 -8.12 4.06
CA VAL A 174 20.01 -8.66 2.73
C VAL A 174 20.03 -10.18 2.73
N ARG A 175 20.84 -10.80 3.60
CA ARG A 175 21.02 -12.25 3.59
C ARG A 175 19.73 -13.00 3.96
N PRO A 176 19.01 -12.62 5.04
CA PRO A 176 17.71 -13.23 5.34
C PRO A 176 16.71 -13.17 4.19
N ARG A 177 16.65 -12.03 3.47
CA ARG A 177 15.74 -11.86 2.31
C ARG A 177 16.14 -12.74 1.13
N ILE A 178 17.42 -12.83 0.81
CA ILE A 178 17.91 -13.72 -0.25
C ILE A 178 17.60 -15.17 0.12
N ASP A 179 17.90 -15.61 1.34
CA ASP A 179 17.64 -16.98 1.79
C ASP A 179 16.15 -17.34 1.69
N ALA A 180 15.27 -16.45 2.17
CA ALA A 180 13.83 -16.65 2.09
C ALA A 180 13.33 -16.71 0.63
N ALA A 181 13.84 -15.83 -0.24
CA ALA A 181 13.48 -15.81 -1.66
C ALA A 181 13.92 -17.07 -2.40
N LEU A 182 15.13 -17.58 -2.11
CA LEU A 182 15.62 -18.85 -2.67
C LEU A 182 14.82 -20.05 -2.16
N ALA A 183 14.49 -20.08 -0.86
CA ALA A 183 13.63 -21.11 -0.28
C ALA A 183 12.22 -21.13 -0.90
N ALA A 184 11.74 -19.96 -1.36
CA ALA A 184 10.48 -19.80 -2.09
C ALA A 184 10.58 -20.16 -3.60
N GLY A 185 11.68 -20.76 -4.05
CA GLY A 185 11.88 -21.18 -5.44
C GLY A 185 12.48 -20.12 -6.35
N GLY A 186 12.88 -18.97 -5.80
CA GLY A 186 13.60 -17.93 -6.54
C GLY A 186 15.03 -18.33 -6.89
N THR A 187 15.65 -17.52 -7.74
CA THR A 187 17.05 -17.66 -8.15
C THR A 187 17.82 -16.38 -7.89
N LEU A 188 19.03 -16.48 -7.34
CA LEU A 188 19.99 -15.38 -7.33
C LEU A 188 20.62 -15.30 -8.72
N VAL A 189 20.22 -14.30 -9.50
CA VAL A 189 20.65 -14.11 -10.89
C VAL A 189 22.03 -13.48 -10.97
N SER A 190 22.32 -12.51 -10.08
CA SER A 190 23.62 -11.83 -10.02
C SER A 190 23.87 -11.23 -8.64
N ASP A 191 25.10 -11.37 -8.17
CA ASP A 191 25.66 -10.69 -6.99
C ASP A 191 26.92 -9.88 -7.35
N ALA A 192 27.20 -9.69 -8.64
CA ALA A 192 28.41 -9.04 -9.13
C ALA A 192 28.57 -7.57 -8.68
N ASP A 193 27.46 -6.92 -8.35
CA ASP A 193 27.40 -5.52 -7.89
C ASP A 193 27.20 -5.40 -6.37
N ALA A 194 27.34 -6.50 -5.62
CA ALA A 194 27.36 -6.47 -4.17
C ALA A 194 28.54 -5.61 -3.65
N PRO A 195 28.37 -4.86 -2.54
CA PRO A 195 27.20 -4.83 -1.66
C PRO A 195 26.10 -3.85 -2.09
N ARG A 196 26.22 -3.19 -3.26
CA ARG A 196 25.25 -2.18 -3.69
C ARG A 196 23.89 -2.81 -3.98
N PHE A 197 23.87 -3.91 -4.73
CA PHE A 197 22.64 -4.66 -4.97
C PHE A 197 22.89 -6.11 -5.41
N TRP A 198 21.83 -6.92 -5.28
CA TRP A 198 21.70 -8.29 -5.78
C TRP A 198 20.48 -8.37 -6.69
N VAL A 199 20.57 -9.15 -7.76
CA VAL A 199 19.45 -9.40 -8.68
C VAL A 199 18.89 -10.77 -8.37
N LEU A 200 17.61 -10.82 -8.00
CA LEU A 200 16.87 -12.06 -7.84
C LEU A 200 15.82 -12.20 -8.95
N ALA A 201 15.42 -13.43 -9.23
CA ALA A 201 14.29 -13.73 -10.10
C ALA A 201 13.32 -14.71 -9.44
N ASP A 202 12.03 -14.52 -9.70
CA ASP A 202 10.98 -15.48 -9.37
C ASP A 202 11.05 -16.73 -10.28
N PRO A 203 10.24 -17.77 -10.03
CA PRO A 203 10.23 -19.00 -10.84
C PRO A 203 9.86 -18.85 -12.32
N GLU A 204 9.39 -17.67 -12.74
CA GLU A 204 9.09 -17.34 -14.13
C GLU A 204 10.13 -16.39 -14.75
N GLY A 205 11.16 -15.99 -14.00
CA GLY A 205 12.24 -15.14 -14.46
C GLY A 205 11.99 -13.63 -14.27
N ASN A 206 10.89 -13.23 -13.61
CA ASN A 206 10.63 -11.82 -13.29
C ASN A 206 11.63 -11.35 -12.23
N ARG A 207 12.25 -10.19 -12.46
CA ARG A 207 13.40 -9.71 -11.69
C ARG A 207 13.02 -8.63 -10.68
N VAL A 208 13.78 -8.63 -9.59
CA VAL A 208 13.78 -7.60 -8.53
C VAL A 208 15.21 -7.40 -8.05
N CYS A 209 15.56 -6.16 -7.75
CA CYS A 209 16.83 -5.83 -7.15
C CYS A 209 16.66 -5.64 -5.63
N LEU A 210 17.51 -6.28 -4.85
CA LEU A 210 17.65 -6.01 -3.43
C LEU A 210 18.83 -5.05 -3.25
N CYS A 211 18.57 -3.83 -2.81
CA CYS A 211 19.51 -2.72 -2.81
C CYS A 211 19.87 -2.31 -1.38
N THR A 212 21.12 -1.88 -1.18
CA THR A 212 21.56 -1.18 0.04
C THR A 212 22.16 0.17 -0.30
N TRP A 213 22.37 0.99 0.73
CA TRP A 213 23.09 2.26 0.63
C TRP A 213 24.61 2.08 0.50
N GLN A 214 25.15 0.88 0.73
CA GLN A 214 26.59 0.66 0.76
C GLN A 214 27.21 0.85 -0.62
N ASP A 215 28.42 1.42 -0.64
CA ASP A 215 29.25 1.65 -1.82
C ASP A 215 28.54 2.45 -2.95
N ARG A 216 27.59 3.31 -2.56
CA ARG A 216 26.90 4.28 -3.42
C ARG A 216 27.29 5.69 -2.97
N GLY A 217 28.49 6.12 -3.36
CA GLY A 217 28.94 7.51 -3.23
C GLY A 217 28.22 8.45 -4.19
#